data_AF-F5X3R1-F1
#
_entry.id   AF-F5X3R1-F1
#
_cell.length_a   1.000
_cell.length_b   1.000
_cell.length_c   1.000
_cell.angle_alpha   90.00
_cell.angle_beta   90.00
_cell.angle_gamma   90.00
#
_symmetry.space_group_name_H-M   'P 1'
#
loop_
_entity.id
_entity.type
_entity.pdbx_description
1 polymer ?
#
loop_
_entity_poly.entity_id
_entity_poly.type
_entity_poly.pdbx_seq_one_letter_code
_entity_poly.pdbx_strand_id
1 'polypeptide(L)'
;MPRYGRPPRGGNGIFTAIIGVIILIALLESLLEIILPIVLIAGVGYGVYYLATKQTRLEKVNTEQRLQDLKDSIRLADRQVKLLDNYLDEKDYTQYVVVARQLLPKIRNIKTEVTDLKSKMDLKISKRILQKAESVEEDILLQLEKLDVSPTTPQSSGEEKELLQYAPELTKLYNNIQKDHLTILEKIENADNKEELTALHEADMERFRDILEGYLKIKKSPKDYYNAEERLAQAKTAMEKFDLALDETLRKLNESDLKDFDISLRMMADDDTNL
;
A
#
# COMPACT_ATOMS: atom_id res chain seq x y z
N MET A 1 -50.99 -51.12 -81.48
CA MET A 1 -49.84 -52.02 -81.20
C MET A 1 -48.63 -51.45 -81.93
N PRO A 2 -47.41 -51.40 -81.35
CA PRO A 2 -46.63 -52.61 -81.00
C PRO A 2 -45.78 -52.54 -79.72
N ARG A 3 -45.41 -53.71 -79.18
CA ARG A 3 -44.35 -53.90 -78.17
C ARG A 3 -43.02 -54.16 -78.88
N TYR A 4 -41.92 -53.61 -78.37
CA TYR A 4 -40.56 -54.09 -78.66
C TYR A 4 -39.87 -54.55 -77.39
N GLY A 5 -39.22 -55.72 -77.49
CA GLY A 5 -38.60 -56.47 -76.41
C GLY A 5 -37.24 -55.92 -75.97
N ARG A 6 -36.79 -56.39 -74.80
CA ARG A 6 -35.45 -56.17 -74.25
C ARG A 6 -34.50 -57.32 -74.62
N PRO A 7 -33.23 -57.03 -74.92
CA PRO A 7 -32.11 -57.93 -74.67
C PRO A 7 -31.21 -57.43 -73.50
N PRO A 8 -30.26 -58.26 -73.03
CA PRO A 8 -29.91 -58.34 -71.61
C PRO A 8 -28.59 -57.67 -71.20
N ARG A 9 -28.42 -57.63 -69.87
CA ARG A 9 -27.29 -57.12 -69.05
C ARG A 9 -25.91 -57.64 -69.45
N GLY A 10 -24.89 -56.79 -69.28
CA GLY A 10 -23.49 -57.21 -69.16
C GLY A 10 -22.57 -56.14 -68.54
N GLY A 11 -21.97 -56.45 -67.38
CA GLY A 11 -20.51 -56.39 -67.25
C GLY A 11 -19.77 -55.15 -66.71
N ASN A 12 -20.39 -54.00 -66.38
CA ASN A 12 -19.61 -52.78 -66.06
C ASN A 12 -19.64 -52.28 -64.59
N GLY A 13 -20.40 -52.92 -63.70
CA GLY A 13 -20.72 -52.34 -62.38
C GLY A 13 -19.59 -52.31 -61.34
N ILE A 14 -18.63 -53.23 -61.40
CA ILE A 14 -17.60 -53.38 -60.36
C ILE A 14 -16.46 -52.37 -60.54
N PHE A 15 -16.03 -52.14 -61.78
CA PHE A 15 -14.99 -51.14 -62.08
C PHE A 15 -15.48 -49.69 -61.87
N THR A 16 -16.74 -49.40 -62.18
CA THR A 16 -17.34 -48.08 -61.91
C THR A 16 -17.49 -47.81 -60.41
N ALA A 17 -17.72 -48.85 -59.60
CA ALA A 17 -17.83 -48.72 -58.15
C ALA A 17 -16.47 -48.42 -57.50
N ILE A 18 -15.39 -49.05 -57.96
CA ILE A 18 -14.03 -48.84 -57.40
C ILE A 18 -13.51 -47.43 -57.75
N ILE A 19 -13.71 -46.98 -58.99
CA ILE A 19 -13.32 -45.62 -59.42
C ILE A 19 -14.12 -44.56 -58.64
N GLY A 20 -15.42 -44.82 -58.39
CA GLY A 20 -16.25 -43.94 -57.57
C GLY A 20 -15.78 -43.82 -56.12
N VAL A 21 -15.29 -44.90 -55.52
CA VAL A 21 -14.76 -44.90 -54.13
C VAL A 21 -13.43 -44.13 -54.05
N ILE A 22 -12.54 -44.27 -55.03
CA ILE A 22 -11.26 -43.55 -55.06
C ILE A 22 -11.49 -42.04 -55.23
N ILE A 23 -12.43 -41.64 -56.09
CA ILE A 23 -12.80 -40.22 -56.25
C ILE A 23 -13.45 -39.65 -54.97
N LEU A 24 -14.23 -40.45 -54.26
CA LEU A 24 -14.83 -40.06 -52.96
C LEU A 24 -13.77 -39.85 -51.88
N ILE A 25 -12.74 -40.72 -51.81
CA ILE A 25 -11.64 -40.58 -50.84
C ILE A 25 -10.77 -39.37 -51.17
N ALA A 26 -10.45 -39.14 -52.45
CA ALA A 26 -9.69 -37.97 -52.89
C ALA A 26 -10.43 -36.64 -52.66
N LEU A 27 -11.76 -36.62 -52.82
CA LEU A 27 -12.59 -35.46 -52.47
C LEU A 27 -12.64 -35.21 -50.95
N LEU A 28 -12.58 -36.27 -50.14
CA LEU A 28 -12.54 -36.19 -48.68
C LEU A 28 -11.20 -35.64 -48.16
N GLU A 29 -10.08 -36.04 -48.78
CA GLU A 29 -8.74 -35.50 -48.47
C GLU A 29 -8.65 -34.00 -48.83
N SER A 30 -9.19 -33.59 -49.98
CA SER A 30 -9.21 -32.18 -50.39
C SER A 30 -10.10 -31.28 -49.51
N LEU A 31 -11.18 -31.82 -48.94
CA LEU A 31 -12.04 -31.11 -48.00
C LEU A 31 -11.36 -30.88 -46.63
N LEU A 32 -10.52 -31.82 -46.20
CA LEU A 32 -9.79 -31.71 -44.93
C LEU A 32 -8.71 -30.61 -44.98
N GLU A 33 -8.02 -30.44 -46.12
CA GLU A 33 -7.00 -29.39 -46.33
C GLU A 33 -7.56 -27.96 -46.28
N ILE A 34 -8.82 -27.75 -46.66
CA ILE A 34 -9.48 -26.43 -46.64
C ILE A 34 -10.09 -26.13 -45.26
N ILE A 35 -10.64 -27.14 -44.58
CA ILE A 35 -11.31 -26.96 -43.28
C ILE A 35 -10.29 -26.70 -42.15
N LEU A 36 -9.15 -27.40 -42.16
CA LEU A 36 -8.14 -27.31 -41.10
C LEU A 36 -7.57 -25.89 -40.85
N PRO A 37 -7.19 -25.10 -41.88
CA PRO A 37 -6.72 -23.73 -41.67
C PRO A 37 -7.84 -22.77 -41.22
N ILE A 38 -9.09 -22.98 -41.66
CA ILE A 38 -10.24 -22.16 -41.23
C ILE A 38 -10.56 -22.41 -39.75
N VAL A 39 -10.50 -23.67 -39.30
CA VAL A 39 -10.67 -24.04 -37.89
C VAL A 39 -9.52 -23.51 -37.02
N LEU A 40 -8.28 -23.52 -37.52
CA LEU A 40 -7.14 -22.90 -36.83
C LEU A 40 -7.29 -21.38 -36.72
N ILE A 41 -7.67 -20.68 -37.79
CA ILE A 41 -7.88 -19.22 -37.78
C ILE A 41 -9.08 -18.85 -36.89
N ALA A 42 -10.18 -19.60 -36.95
CA ALA A 42 -11.33 -19.40 -36.08
C ALA A 42 -11.01 -19.73 -34.62
N GLY A 43 -10.21 -20.76 -34.36
CA GLY A 43 -9.75 -21.15 -33.01
C GLY A 43 -8.79 -20.13 -32.40
N VAL A 44 -7.84 -19.62 -33.18
CA VAL A 44 -6.92 -18.54 -32.76
C VAL A 44 -7.68 -17.24 -32.55
N GLY A 45 -8.60 -16.87 -33.46
CA GLY A 45 -9.45 -15.69 -33.32
C GLY A 45 -10.38 -15.75 -32.10
N TYR A 46 -11.01 -16.90 -31.85
CA TYR A 46 -11.84 -17.13 -30.67
C TYR A 46 -11.00 -17.17 -29.39
N GLY A 47 -9.80 -17.73 -29.42
CA GLY A 47 -8.87 -17.74 -28.29
C GLY A 47 -8.39 -16.34 -27.89
N VAL A 48 -8.00 -15.52 -28.87
CA VAL A 48 -7.63 -14.11 -28.64
C VAL A 48 -8.82 -13.29 -28.17
N TYR A 49 -10.01 -13.49 -28.76
CA TYR A 49 -11.25 -12.84 -28.31
C TYR A 49 -11.64 -13.26 -26.89
N TYR A 50 -11.55 -14.55 -26.54
CA TYR A 50 -11.87 -15.08 -25.22
C TYR A 50 -10.87 -14.59 -24.14
N LEU A 51 -9.57 -14.55 -24.46
CA LEU A 51 -8.56 -14.01 -23.55
C LEU A 51 -8.68 -12.49 -23.37
N ALA A 52 -8.92 -11.73 -24.45
CA ALA A 52 -9.15 -10.28 -24.37
C ALA A 52 -10.46 -9.94 -23.62
N THR A 53 -11.54 -10.71 -23.83
CA THR A 53 -12.79 -10.53 -23.07
C THR A 53 -12.66 -10.98 -21.62
N LYS A 54 -11.83 -11.97 -21.30
CA LYS A 54 -11.53 -12.36 -19.91
C LYS A 54 -10.66 -11.34 -19.20
N GLN A 55 -9.61 -10.80 -19.83
CA GLN A 55 -8.79 -9.71 -19.28
C GLN A 55 -9.62 -8.45 -19.04
N THR A 56 -10.40 -8.00 -20.03
CA THR A 56 -11.26 -6.81 -19.87
C THR A 56 -12.38 -7.02 -18.85
N ARG A 57 -12.93 -8.24 -18.70
CA ARG A 57 -13.86 -8.56 -17.61
C ARG A 57 -13.19 -8.56 -16.25
N LEU A 58 -11.99 -9.13 -16.12
CA LEU A 58 -11.23 -9.12 -14.87
C LEU A 58 -10.82 -7.69 -14.48
N GLU A 59 -10.39 -6.87 -15.43
CA GLU A 59 -10.10 -5.45 -15.21
C GLU A 59 -11.36 -4.66 -14.84
N LYS A 60 -12.51 -4.94 -15.45
CA LYS A 60 -13.79 -4.32 -15.08
C LYS A 60 -14.23 -4.72 -13.67
N VAL A 61 -14.18 -6.01 -13.34
CA VAL A 61 -14.52 -6.51 -11.99
C VAL A 61 -13.56 -5.93 -10.94
N ASN A 62 -12.25 -5.90 -11.23
CA ASN A 62 -11.25 -5.29 -10.35
C ASN A 62 -11.48 -3.78 -10.20
N THR A 63 -11.86 -3.08 -11.27
CA THR A 63 -12.20 -1.66 -11.23
C THR A 63 -13.47 -1.38 -10.42
N GLU A 64 -14.53 -2.17 -10.60
CA GLU A 64 -15.77 -2.06 -9.84
C GLU A 64 -15.53 -2.34 -8.36
N GLN A 65 -14.73 -3.36 -8.05
CA GLN A 65 -14.32 -3.67 -6.69
C GLN A 65 -13.52 -2.54 -6.06
N ARG A 66 -12.50 -2.01 -6.75
CA ARG A 66 -11.73 -0.83 -6.29
C ARG A 66 -12.59 0.41 -6.07
N LEU A 67 -13.58 0.66 -6.94
CA LEU A 67 -14.54 1.76 -6.76
C LEU A 67 -15.44 1.55 -5.54
N GLN A 68 -15.84 0.31 -5.26
CA GLN A 68 -16.59 -0.04 -4.08
C GLN A 68 -15.75 0.12 -2.81
N ASP A 69 -14.53 -0.41 -2.80
CA ASP A 69 -13.58 -0.30 -1.68
C ASP A 69 -13.24 1.18 -1.39
N LEU A 70 -13.05 1.98 -2.45
CA LEU A 70 -12.86 3.43 -2.33
C LEU A 70 -14.08 4.11 -1.69
N LYS A 71 -15.29 3.76 -2.14
CA LYS A 71 -16.53 4.31 -1.59
C LYS A 71 -16.71 3.96 -0.10
N ASP A 72 -16.41 2.73 0.29
CA ASP A 72 -16.50 2.30 1.68
C ASP A 72 -15.40 2.92 2.55
N SER A 73 -14.19 3.10 2.01
CA SER A 73 -13.11 3.85 2.64
C SER A 73 -13.48 5.31 2.88
N ILE A 74 -14.08 5.98 1.90
CA ILE A 74 -14.58 7.36 2.04
C ILE A 74 -15.67 7.44 3.11
N ARG A 75 -16.61 6.49 3.15
CA ARG A 75 -17.66 6.45 4.19
C ARG A 75 -17.11 6.23 5.58
N LEU A 76 -16.09 5.39 5.72
CA LEU A 76 -15.40 5.18 6.98
C LEU A 76 -14.65 6.44 7.41
N ALA A 77 -13.91 7.06 6.49
CA ALA A 77 -13.22 8.32 6.72
C ALA A 77 -14.20 9.44 7.16
N ASP A 78 -15.34 9.59 6.49
CA ASP A 78 -16.38 10.56 6.85
C ASP A 78 -16.93 10.36 8.27
N ARG A 79 -17.03 9.10 8.73
CA ARG A 79 -17.41 8.80 10.12
C ARG A 79 -16.31 9.18 11.11
N GLN A 80 -15.06 8.92 10.76
CA GLN A 80 -13.91 9.28 11.60
C GLN A 80 -13.76 10.80 11.72
N VAL A 81 -14.01 11.56 10.64
CA VAL A 81 -14.04 13.04 10.69
C VAL A 81 -15.08 13.54 11.69
N LYS A 82 -16.31 12.99 11.67
CA LYS A 82 -17.34 13.38 12.65
C LYS A 82 -16.95 13.06 14.09
N LEU A 83 -16.23 11.96 14.31
CA LEU A 83 -15.72 11.63 15.64
C LEU A 83 -14.67 12.64 16.10
N LEU A 84 -13.81 13.10 15.18
CA LEU A 84 -12.85 14.17 15.47
C LEU A 84 -13.54 15.46 15.90
N ASP A 85 -14.60 15.87 15.19
CA ASP A 85 -15.39 17.05 15.56
C ASP A 85 -15.97 16.90 16.98
N ASN A 86 -16.55 15.75 17.29
CA ASN A 86 -17.08 15.47 18.63
C ASN A 86 -16.00 15.51 19.72
N TYR A 87 -14.81 14.96 19.46
CA TYR A 87 -13.71 15.00 20.42
C TYR A 87 -13.16 16.41 20.63
N LEU A 88 -13.20 17.27 19.62
CA LEU A 88 -12.87 18.70 19.79
C LEU A 88 -13.92 19.40 20.67
N ASP A 89 -15.21 19.13 20.45
CA ASP A 89 -16.31 19.71 21.22
C ASP A 89 -16.28 19.27 22.70
N GLU A 90 -16.01 17.98 22.93
CA GLU A 90 -15.88 17.38 24.26
C GLU A 90 -14.53 17.70 24.94
N LYS A 91 -13.61 18.37 24.22
CA LYS A 91 -12.22 18.62 24.64
C LYS A 91 -11.43 17.35 24.97
N ASP A 92 -11.82 16.23 24.38
CA ASP A 92 -11.08 14.96 24.46
C ASP A 92 -9.98 14.94 23.40
N TYR A 93 -8.96 15.78 23.62
CA TYR A 93 -7.81 15.88 22.72
C TYR A 93 -7.02 14.57 22.61
N THR A 94 -7.19 13.67 23.58
CA THR A 94 -6.55 12.36 23.56
C THR A 94 -7.16 11.46 22.49
N GLN A 95 -8.49 11.33 22.47
CA GLN A 95 -9.16 10.57 21.41
C GLN A 95 -9.06 11.26 20.04
N TYR A 96 -9.03 12.60 20.03
CA TYR A 96 -8.79 13.37 18.82
C TYR A 96 -7.49 12.96 18.13
N VAL A 97 -6.37 13.03 18.86
CA VAL A 97 -5.03 12.72 18.34
C VAL A 97 -4.97 11.29 17.77
N VAL A 98 -5.51 10.33 18.51
CA VAL A 98 -5.52 8.91 18.11
C VAL A 98 -6.26 8.72 16.78
N VAL A 99 -7.46 9.27 16.65
CA VAL A 99 -8.26 9.11 15.43
C VAL A 99 -7.66 9.90 14.27
N ALA A 100 -7.08 11.07 14.53
CA ALA A 100 -6.43 11.92 13.53
C ALA A 100 -5.27 11.20 12.85
N ARG A 101 -4.35 10.63 13.64
CA ARG A 101 -3.20 9.86 13.14
C ARG A 101 -3.61 8.63 12.31
N GLN A 102 -4.69 7.95 12.69
CA GLN A 102 -5.21 6.82 11.90
C GLN A 102 -5.90 7.26 10.60
N LEU A 103 -6.46 8.46 10.58
CA LEU A 103 -7.24 8.97 9.46
C LEU A 103 -6.34 9.57 8.37
N LEU A 104 -5.25 10.25 8.72
CA LEU A 104 -4.30 10.84 7.77
C LEU A 104 -3.81 9.87 6.66
N PRO A 105 -3.28 8.66 6.97
CA PRO A 105 -2.85 7.72 5.93
C PRO A 105 -4.01 7.21 5.08
N LYS A 106 -5.22 7.07 5.66
CA LYS A 106 -6.42 6.69 4.90
C LYS A 106 -6.82 7.80 3.92
N ILE A 107 -6.73 9.07 4.32
CA ILE A 107 -7.00 10.21 3.45
C ILE A 107 -6.00 10.25 2.29
N ARG A 108 -4.70 10.02 2.55
CA ARG A 108 -3.68 9.92 1.51
C ARG A 108 -3.98 8.78 0.53
N ASN A 109 -4.31 7.59 1.03
CA ASN A 109 -4.70 6.46 0.19
C ASN A 109 -5.95 6.77 -0.65
N ILE A 110 -6.96 7.44 -0.09
CA ILE A 110 -8.15 7.91 -0.82
C ILE A 110 -7.74 8.90 -1.92
N LYS A 111 -6.84 9.85 -1.67
CA LYS A 111 -6.35 10.81 -2.68
C LYS A 111 -5.64 10.11 -3.83
N THR A 112 -4.78 9.13 -3.53
CA THR A 112 -4.09 8.31 -4.54
C THR A 112 -5.08 7.51 -5.37
N GLU A 113 -5.96 6.73 -4.74
CA GLU A 113 -6.96 5.90 -5.42
C GLU A 113 -7.94 6.73 -6.27
N VAL A 114 -8.36 7.91 -5.80
CA VAL A 114 -9.23 8.82 -6.57
C VAL A 114 -8.51 9.38 -7.79
N THR A 115 -7.20 9.63 -7.68
CA THR A 115 -6.38 10.12 -8.79
C THR A 115 -6.19 9.03 -9.84
N ASP A 116 -5.92 7.79 -9.42
CA ASP A 116 -5.77 6.63 -10.30
C ASP A 116 -7.08 6.26 -11.01
N LEU A 117 -8.21 6.33 -10.30
CA LEU A 117 -9.53 6.00 -10.82
C LEU A 117 -10.22 7.18 -11.51
N LYS A 118 -9.54 8.34 -11.66
CA LYS A 118 -10.10 9.57 -12.23
C LYS A 118 -10.71 9.38 -13.62
N SER A 119 -10.10 8.53 -14.46
CA SER A 119 -10.59 8.23 -15.83
C SER A 119 -11.86 7.35 -15.84
N LYS A 120 -12.16 6.71 -14.72
CA LYS A 120 -13.27 5.75 -14.53
C LYS A 120 -14.38 6.31 -13.63
N MET A 121 -14.22 7.55 -13.15
CA MET A 121 -15.17 8.24 -12.28
C MET A 121 -15.67 9.53 -12.94
N ASP A 122 -16.81 10.04 -12.46
CA ASP A 122 -17.28 11.36 -12.84
C ASP A 122 -16.28 12.44 -12.37
N LEU A 123 -15.94 13.36 -13.29
CA LEU A 123 -14.92 14.39 -13.07
C LEU A 123 -15.30 15.38 -11.96
N LYS A 124 -16.60 15.61 -11.75
CA LYS A 124 -17.11 16.47 -10.66
C LYS A 124 -17.04 15.74 -9.31
N ILE A 125 -17.32 14.43 -9.30
CA ILE A 125 -17.22 13.60 -8.09
C ILE A 125 -15.77 13.47 -7.63
N SER A 126 -14.84 13.13 -8.53
CA SER A 126 -13.42 13.02 -8.19
C SER A 126 -12.85 14.33 -7.65
N LYS A 127 -13.13 15.46 -8.32
CA LYS A 127 -12.71 16.78 -7.84
C LYS A 127 -13.24 17.11 -6.45
N ARG A 128 -14.51 16.81 -6.16
CA ARG A 128 -15.11 17.04 -4.84
C ARG A 128 -14.45 16.18 -3.76
N ILE A 129 -14.17 14.91 -4.04
CA ILE A 129 -13.54 14.02 -3.07
C ILE A 129 -12.12 14.50 -2.77
N LEU A 130 -11.34 14.88 -3.79
CA LEU A 130 -9.98 15.42 -3.61
C LEU A 130 -9.98 16.70 -2.78
N GLN A 131 -10.86 17.66 -3.10
CA GLN A 131 -10.98 18.92 -2.35
C GLN A 131 -11.37 18.69 -0.89
N LYS A 132 -12.33 17.77 -0.64
CA LYS A 132 -12.75 17.45 0.72
C LYS A 132 -11.64 16.72 1.48
N ALA A 133 -10.96 15.78 0.85
CA ALA A 133 -9.83 15.05 1.43
C ALA A 133 -8.69 16.00 1.80
N GLU A 134 -8.38 16.97 0.94
CA GLU A 134 -7.36 18.00 1.18
C GLU A 134 -7.74 18.92 2.34
N SER A 135 -8.96 19.46 2.35
CA SER A 135 -9.46 20.28 3.48
C SER A 135 -9.42 19.53 4.81
N VAL A 136 -9.86 18.27 4.83
CA VAL A 136 -9.83 17.46 6.06
C VAL A 136 -8.40 17.15 6.49
N GLU A 137 -7.49 16.87 5.55
CA GLU A 137 -6.07 16.65 5.85
C GLU A 137 -5.45 17.91 6.48
N GLU A 138 -5.66 19.08 5.87
CA GLU A 138 -5.18 20.37 6.38
C GLU A 138 -5.75 20.68 7.76
N ASP A 139 -7.06 20.52 7.96
CA ASP A 139 -7.71 20.77 9.25
C ASP A 139 -7.14 19.87 10.34
N ILE A 140 -6.94 18.58 10.06
CA ILE A 140 -6.35 17.64 11.01
C ILE A 140 -4.92 18.04 11.36
N LEU A 141 -4.10 18.38 10.36
CA LEU A 141 -2.71 18.79 10.56
C LEU A 141 -2.62 20.06 11.41
N LEU A 142 -3.47 21.06 11.14
CA LEU A 142 -3.52 22.31 11.90
C LEU A 142 -3.92 22.09 13.36
N GLN A 143 -4.85 21.17 13.63
CA GLN A 143 -5.24 20.87 15.01
C GLN A 143 -4.19 20.04 15.73
N LEU A 144 -3.52 19.10 15.05
CA LEU A 144 -2.39 18.36 15.62
C LEU A 144 -1.21 19.29 15.93
N GLU A 145 -0.93 20.26 15.06
CA GLU A 145 0.09 21.29 15.30
C GLU A 145 -0.24 22.13 16.54
N LYS A 146 -1.51 22.57 16.71
CA LYS A 146 -1.94 23.29 17.92
C LYS A 146 -1.79 22.46 19.21
N LEU A 147 -1.81 21.13 19.09
CA LEU A 147 -1.66 20.22 20.21
C LEU A 147 -0.18 19.81 20.43
N ASP A 148 0.76 20.34 19.63
CA ASP A 148 2.18 19.94 19.61
C ASP A 148 2.37 18.42 19.35
N VAL A 149 1.53 17.87 18.47
CA VAL A 149 1.50 16.44 18.16
C VAL A 149 1.94 16.16 16.72
N SER A 150 2.89 15.24 16.55
CA SER A 150 3.36 14.83 15.22
C SER A 150 2.31 14.00 14.46
N PRO A 151 2.05 14.26 13.16
CA PRO A 151 1.04 13.56 12.36
C PRO A 151 1.51 12.24 11.75
N THR A 152 2.81 11.95 11.75
CA THR A 152 3.40 10.92 10.89
C THR A 152 3.59 9.57 11.57
N THR A 153 3.42 9.47 12.88
CA THR A 153 3.76 8.25 13.62
C THR A 153 2.65 7.18 13.56
N PRO A 154 2.91 6.00 12.97
CA PRO A 154 1.99 4.87 13.08
C PRO A 154 2.19 4.14 14.42
N GLN A 155 1.15 4.20 15.27
CA GLN A 155 0.79 3.27 16.37
C GLN A 155 1.63 3.37 17.67
N SER A 156 1.13 3.20 18.91
CA SER A 156 0.00 2.44 19.48
C SER A 156 -1.09 3.35 20.09
N SER A 157 -2.34 3.22 19.63
CA SER A 157 -3.49 3.98 20.18
C SER A 157 -3.75 3.70 21.66
N GLY A 158 -3.19 2.61 22.21
CA GLY A 158 -3.29 2.28 23.63
C GLY A 158 -2.27 3.03 24.48
N GLU A 159 -0.98 2.93 24.13
CA GLU A 159 0.12 3.55 24.89
C GLU A 159 0.05 5.07 24.84
N GLU A 160 -0.25 5.64 23.68
CA GLU A 160 -0.41 7.09 23.53
C GLU A 160 -1.60 7.62 24.32
N LYS A 161 -2.73 6.90 24.34
CA LYS A 161 -3.90 7.27 25.14
C LYS A 161 -3.55 7.31 26.63
N GLU A 162 -2.83 6.30 27.11
CA GLU A 162 -2.39 6.25 28.49
C GLU A 162 -1.36 7.32 28.83
N LEU A 163 -0.44 7.61 27.90
CA LEU A 163 0.54 8.67 28.05
C LEU A 163 -0.14 10.03 28.18
N LEU A 164 -1.06 10.35 27.27
CA LEU A 164 -1.79 11.62 27.29
C LEU A 164 -2.66 11.78 28.55
N GLN A 165 -3.18 10.68 29.10
CA GLN A 165 -3.99 10.70 30.31
C GLN A 165 -3.17 10.81 31.61
N TYR A 166 -2.10 10.03 31.74
CA TYR A 166 -1.39 9.83 33.01
C TYR A 166 -0.01 10.52 33.08
N ALA A 167 0.58 10.84 31.93
CA ALA A 167 1.91 11.41 31.81
C ALA A 167 2.01 12.47 30.69
N PRO A 168 1.13 13.48 30.66
CA PRO A 168 1.15 14.50 29.60
C PRO A 168 2.50 15.26 29.54
N GLU A 169 3.26 15.31 30.63
CA GLU A 169 4.61 15.86 30.66
C GLU A 169 5.62 15.14 29.76
N LEU A 170 5.35 13.89 29.38
CA LEU A 170 6.19 13.10 28.47
C LEU A 170 5.77 13.23 27.01
N THR A 171 4.66 13.91 26.70
CA THR A 171 4.09 13.97 25.34
C THR A 171 5.08 14.48 24.32
N LYS A 172 5.77 15.58 24.64
CA LYS A 172 6.78 16.17 23.76
C LYS A 172 7.95 15.21 23.52
N LEU A 173 8.48 14.61 24.59
CA LEU A 173 9.57 13.64 24.52
C LEU A 173 9.19 12.42 23.69
N TYR A 174 8.00 11.86 23.94
CA TYR A 174 7.47 10.73 23.18
C TYR A 174 7.32 11.08 21.70
N ASN A 175 6.75 12.24 21.37
CA ASN A 175 6.56 12.66 19.98
C ASN A 175 7.89 12.85 19.23
N ASN A 176 8.91 13.39 19.89
CA ASN A 176 10.26 13.51 19.33
C ASN A 176 10.83 12.13 19.00
N ILE A 177 10.90 11.26 20.01
CA ILE A 177 11.38 9.87 19.88
C ILE A 177 10.67 9.13 18.75
N GLN A 178 9.35 9.28 18.67
CA GLN A 178 8.54 8.64 17.64
C GLN A 178 8.83 9.18 16.23
N LYS A 179 9.06 10.50 16.09
CA LYS A 179 9.44 11.11 14.82
C LYS A 179 10.83 10.65 14.39
N ASP A 180 11.77 10.62 15.32
CA ASP A 180 13.15 10.21 15.04
C ASP A 180 13.22 8.72 14.74
N HIS A 181 12.42 7.90 15.44
CA HIS A 181 12.28 6.48 15.16
C HIS A 181 11.93 6.22 13.68
N LEU A 182 10.94 6.93 13.13
CA LEU A 182 10.56 6.81 11.73
C LEU A 182 11.63 7.31 10.77
N THR A 183 12.23 8.46 11.09
CA THR A 183 13.28 9.05 10.24
C THR A 183 14.50 8.14 10.18
N ILE A 184 14.85 7.50 11.30
CA ILE A 184 15.91 6.51 11.38
C ILE A 184 15.57 5.27 10.57
N LEU A 185 14.33 4.75 10.64
CA LEU A 185 13.92 3.60 9.82
C LEU A 185 14.02 3.89 8.31
N GLU A 186 13.59 5.08 7.88
CA GLU A 186 13.70 5.53 6.48
C GLU A 186 15.17 5.60 6.02
N LYS A 187 16.07 6.05 6.89
CA LYS A 187 17.51 6.10 6.60
C LYS A 187 18.16 4.73 6.58
N ILE A 188 17.82 3.88 7.54
CA ILE A 188 18.29 2.49 7.61
C ILE A 188 17.84 1.70 6.38
N GLU A 189 16.65 1.97 5.83
CA GLU A 189 16.16 1.32 4.62
C GLU A 189 17.09 1.50 3.42
N ASN A 190 17.77 2.65 3.33
CA ASN A 190 18.68 2.99 2.24
C ASN A 190 20.16 2.68 2.57
N ALA A 191 20.46 2.16 3.76
CA ALA A 191 21.82 1.88 4.21
C ALA A 191 22.30 0.47 3.82
N ASP A 192 23.61 0.32 3.59
CA ASP A 192 24.22 -0.98 3.25
C ASP A 192 24.01 -2.04 4.34
N ASN A 193 24.08 -1.64 5.62
CA ASN A 193 23.94 -2.54 6.79
C ASN A 193 22.51 -2.54 7.36
N LYS A 194 21.49 -2.52 6.49
CA LYS A 194 20.07 -2.40 6.87
C LYS A 194 19.64 -3.35 7.98
N GLU A 195 19.94 -4.64 7.85
CA GLU A 195 19.44 -5.68 8.78
C GLU A 195 19.99 -5.50 10.19
N GLU A 196 21.29 -5.24 10.33
CA GLU A 196 21.94 -5.02 11.62
C GLU A 196 21.46 -3.73 12.28
N LEU A 197 21.41 -2.63 11.51
CA LEU A 197 20.95 -1.34 12.01
C LEU A 197 19.47 -1.39 12.44
N THR A 198 18.64 -2.11 11.68
CA THR A 198 17.22 -2.31 12.02
C THR A 198 17.10 -3.06 13.35
N ALA A 199 17.80 -4.19 13.48
CA ALA A 199 17.75 -5.01 14.70
C ALA A 199 18.24 -4.24 15.94
N LEU A 200 19.31 -3.46 15.80
CA LEU A 200 19.84 -2.62 16.88
C LEU A 200 18.83 -1.56 17.30
N HIS A 201 18.27 -0.83 16.32
CA HIS A 201 17.29 0.23 16.57
C HIS A 201 15.98 -0.31 17.16
N GLU A 202 15.52 -1.47 16.71
CA GLU A 202 14.33 -2.13 17.27
C GLU A 202 14.53 -2.54 18.73
N ALA A 203 15.70 -3.09 19.08
CA ALA A 203 16.04 -3.45 20.45
C ALA A 203 16.11 -2.21 21.37
N ASP A 204 16.64 -1.10 20.86
CA ASP A 204 16.69 0.18 21.56
C ASP A 204 15.28 0.74 21.80
N MET A 205 14.41 0.68 20.79
CA MET A 205 13.00 1.07 20.93
C MET A 205 12.20 0.16 21.88
N GLU A 206 12.52 -1.12 21.95
CA GLU A 206 11.90 -2.03 22.91
C GLU A 206 12.23 -1.63 24.36
N ARG A 207 13.49 -1.31 24.64
CA ARG A 207 13.92 -0.79 25.95
C ARG A 207 13.19 0.49 26.31
N PHE A 208 12.99 1.39 25.35
CA PHE A 208 12.21 2.61 25.57
C PHE A 208 10.76 2.28 25.96
N ARG A 209 10.10 1.38 25.23
CA ARG A 209 8.72 0.95 25.53
C ARG A 209 8.61 0.33 26.92
N ASP A 210 9.55 -0.52 27.32
CA ASP A 210 9.56 -1.12 28.66
C ASP A 210 9.64 -0.07 29.78
N ILE A 211 10.51 0.93 29.60
CA ILE A 211 10.66 2.03 30.57
C ILE A 211 9.39 2.89 30.63
N LEU A 212 8.81 3.21 29.47
CA LEU A 212 7.57 3.99 29.39
C LEU A 212 6.40 3.23 30.03
N GLU A 213 6.25 1.93 29.75
CA GLU A 213 5.20 1.11 30.34
C GLU A 213 5.34 1.05 31.87
N GLY A 214 6.57 0.87 32.36
CA GLY A 214 6.87 0.93 33.79
C GLY A 214 6.53 2.28 34.42
N TYR A 215 6.85 3.38 33.74
CA TYR A 215 6.53 4.74 34.17
C TYR A 215 5.00 4.92 34.30
N LEU A 216 4.24 4.53 33.28
CA LEU A 216 2.79 4.66 33.25
C LEU A 216 2.11 3.80 34.34
N LYS A 217 2.59 2.57 34.56
CA LYS A 217 2.12 1.69 35.65
C LYS A 217 2.29 2.34 37.02
N ILE A 218 3.43 2.96 37.27
CA ILE A 218 3.70 3.65 38.54
C ILE A 218 2.85 4.92 38.66
N LYS A 219 2.69 5.71 37.59
CA LYS A 219 1.84 6.92 37.60
C LYS A 219 0.37 6.65 37.87
N LYS A 220 -0.16 5.53 37.35
CA LYS A 220 -1.55 5.13 37.57
C LYS A 220 -1.86 4.85 39.04
N SER A 221 -0.93 4.20 39.74
CA SER A 221 -1.11 3.79 41.14
C SER A 221 0.16 3.99 41.98
N PRO A 222 0.60 5.24 42.24
CA PRO A 222 1.91 5.51 42.84
C PRO A 222 2.07 4.96 44.26
N LYS A 223 0.95 4.78 44.98
CA LYS A 223 0.94 4.22 46.35
C LYS A 223 1.25 2.72 46.39
N ASP A 224 1.09 2.02 45.27
CA ASP A 224 1.27 0.57 45.18
C ASP A 224 2.73 0.18 44.96
N TYR A 225 3.63 1.16 44.78
CA TYR A 225 5.04 0.95 44.45
C TYR A 225 5.96 1.63 45.46
N TYR A 226 7.00 0.92 45.90
CA TYR A 226 8.09 1.51 46.67
C TYR A 226 8.90 2.49 45.82
N ASN A 227 9.32 3.60 46.45
CA ASN A 227 10.16 4.65 45.85
C ASN A 227 9.60 5.16 44.51
N ALA A 228 8.26 5.24 44.39
CA ALA A 228 7.59 5.59 43.15
C ALA A 228 8.14 6.88 42.52
N GLU A 229 8.30 7.94 43.32
CA GLU A 229 8.79 9.23 42.83
C GLU A 229 10.24 9.16 42.30
N GLU A 230 11.13 8.47 43.01
CA GLU A 230 12.52 8.27 42.58
C GLU A 230 12.58 7.46 41.28
N ARG A 231 11.79 6.38 41.19
CA ARG A 231 11.73 5.52 40.00
C ARG A 231 11.14 6.26 38.80
N LEU A 232 10.14 7.11 39.01
CA LEU A 232 9.59 7.97 37.96
C LEU A 232 10.64 8.97 37.47
N ALA A 233 11.41 9.60 38.37
CA ALA A 233 12.49 10.50 38.00
C ALA A 233 13.59 9.77 37.21
N GLN A 234 14.01 8.58 37.66
CA GLN A 234 15.00 7.75 36.96
C GLN A 234 14.52 7.34 35.57
N ALA A 235 13.27 6.88 35.44
CA ALA A 235 12.68 6.52 34.16
C ALA A 235 12.59 7.72 33.22
N LYS A 236 12.19 8.90 33.72
CA LYS A 236 12.18 10.14 32.94
C LYS A 236 13.58 10.48 32.41
N THR A 237 14.59 10.49 33.27
CA THR A 237 15.97 10.76 32.86
C THR A 237 16.49 9.71 31.87
N ALA A 238 16.10 8.45 32.01
CA ALA A 238 16.47 7.42 31.05
C ALA A 238 15.85 7.67 29.67
N MET A 239 14.57 8.07 29.61
CA MET A 239 13.90 8.43 28.36
C MET A 239 14.49 9.70 27.73
N GLU A 240 14.88 10.71 28.52
CA GLU A 240 15.57 11.91 28.03
C GLU A 240 16.95 11.57 27.43
N LYS A 241 17.70 10.65 28.06
CA LYS A 241 18.97 10.15 27.51
C LYS A 241 18.78 9.35 26.23
N PHE A 242 17.67 8.61 26.14
CA PHE A 242 17.32 7.85 24.95
C PHE A 242 17.03 8.77 23.76
N ASP A 243 16.26 9.84 23.95
CA ASP A 243 16.01 10.88 22.94
C ASP A 243 17.32 11.46 22.39
N LEU A 244 18.25 11.83 23.27
CA LEU A 244 19.59 12.30 22.87
C LEU A 244 20.40 11.24 22.11
N ALA A 245 20.22 9.95 22.42
CA ALA A 245 20.89 8.87 21.71
C ALA A 245 20.30 8.65 20.30
N LEU A 246 19.00 8.88 20.12
CA LEU A 246 18.36 8.88 18.80
C LEU A 246 18.86 10.05 17.94
N ASP A 247 19.00 11.25 18.52
CA ASP A 247 19.61 12.40 17.84
C ASP A 247 21.01 12.09 17.32
N GLU A 248 21.84 11.44 18.16
CA GLU A 248 23.19 11.05 17.76
C GLU A 248 23.18 9.98 16.66
N THR A 249 22.28 9.00 16.76
CA THR A 249 22.10 7.97 15.73
C THR A 249 21.70 8.58 14.40
N LEU A 250 20.74 9.51 14.40
CA LEU A 250 20.31 10.22 13.21
C LEU A 250 21.46 11.02 12.59
N ARG A 251 22.26 11.72 13.41
CA ARG A 251 23.45 12.44 12.95
C ARG A 251 24.44 11.49 12.29
N LYS A 252 24.73 10.33 12.90
CA LYS A 252 25.66 9.33 12.32
C LYS A 252 25.15 8.78 10.99
N LEU A 253 23.85 8.55 10.86
CA LEU A 253 23.24 8.12 9.60
C LEU A 253 23.40 9.21 8.52
N ASN A 254 23.10 10.47 8.85
CA ASN A 254 23.31 11.60 7.94
C ASN A 254 24.77 11.73 7.48
N GLU A 255 25.73 11.62 8.39
CA GLU A 255 27.16 11.68 8.05
C GLU A 255 27.58 10.51 7.16
N SER A 256 27.00 9.33 7.36
CA SER A 256 27.26 8.19 6.47
C SER A 256 26.71 8.43 5.07
N ASP A 257 25.54 9.04 4.94
CA ASP A 257 24.93 9.38 3.65
C ASP A 257 25.75 10.44 2.89
N LEU A 258 26.51 11.30 3.58
CA LEU A 258 27.31 12.37 2.99
C LEU A 258 28.72 11.94 2.52
N LYS A 259 29.12 10.69 2.73
CA LYS A 259 30.48 10.22 2.34
C LYS A 259 30.80 10.46 0.86
N ASP A 260 29.83 10.23 -0.03
CA ASP A 260 30.02 10.43 -1.47
C ASP A 260 30.14 11.92 -1.85
N PHE A 261 29.46 12.78 -1.11
CA PHE A 261 29.59 14.23 -1.25
C PHE A 261 31.00 14.70 -0.86
N ASP A 262 31.52 14.21 0.28
CA ASP A 262 32.87 14.54 0.73
C ASP A 262 33.95 14.04 -0.24
N ILE A 263 33.76 12.85 -0.84
CA ILE A 263 34.65 12.34 -1.88
C ILE A 263 34.61 13.27 -3.11
N SER A 264 33.42 13.67 -3.54
CA SER A 264 33.23 14.58 -4.67
C SER A 264 33.90 15.93 -4.44
N LEU A 265 33.77 16.50 -3.24
CA LEU A 265 34.44 17.76 -2.87
C LEU A 265 35.96 17.66 -2.95
N ARG A 266 36.54 16.55 -2.47
CA ARG A 266 38.00 16.34 -2.55
C ARG A 266 38.47 16.21 -3.99
N MET A 267 37.76 15.44 -4.82
CA MET A 267 38.12 15.31 -6.24
C MET A 267 38.10 16.66 -6.97
N MET A 268 37.11 17.51 -6.70
CA MET A 268 37.06 18.85 -7.29
C MET A 268 38.22 19.75 -6.81
N ALA A 269 38.57 19.68 -5.52
CA ALA A 269 39.70 20.44 -4.97
C ALA A 269 41.06 19.96 -5.50
N ASP A 270 41.20 18.65 -5.74
CA ASP A 270 42.41 18.06 -6.32
C ASP A 270 42.54 18.36 -7.82
N ASP A 271 41.43 18.49 -8.56
CA ASP A 271 41.42 18.93 -9.96
C ASP A 271 41.80 20.42 -10.12
N ASP A 272 41.39 21.29 -9.18
CA ASP A 272 41.72 22.73 -9.19
C ASP A 272 43.19 23.03 -8.83
N THR A 273 43.90 22.10 -8.18
CA THR A 273 45.32 22.29 -7.79
C THR A 273 46.32 21.75 -8.82
N ASN A 274 45.84 21.15 -9.91
CA ASN A 274 46.64 20.61 -11.01
C ASN A 274 46.59 21.47 -12.30
N LEU A 275 46.17 22.73 -12.21
CA LEU A 275 46.20 23.75 -13.27
C LEU A 275 47.20 24.86 -12.95
#